data_AF-A0A7S2HG34-F1
#
_entry.id   AF-A0A7S2HG34-F1
#
_cell.length_a   1.000
_cell.length_b   1.000
_cell.length_c   1.000
_cell.angle_alpha   90.00
_cell.angle_beta   90.00
_cell.angle_gamma   90.00
#
_symmetry.space_group_name_H-M   'P 1'
#
loop_
_entity.id
_entity.type
_entity.pdbx_description
1 polymer ?
#
loop_
_entity_poly.entity_id
_entity_poly.type
_entity_poly.pdbx_seq_one_letter_code
_entity_poly.pdbx_strand_id
1 'polypeptide(L)'
;ACCKSFCFALLVVFLGWGCSSSSSLFQQHHDAAQETDFNSPFYPPHQLLILKGNQKEHTQKMASDTDACLPTPVKDLVFDLHDSVRRSQVASEQAGFLNTFRDLSSKYFDKTAWPSPQSVSSECGNDAIFLALYKELTLRHLHSVTRPDVRARIDGWHVYRALFDFLLKEAPEEGDKGKQQDPFYIVPEWAFDILH
;
A
#
# COMPACT_ATOMS: atom_id res chain seq x y z
N ALA A 1 6.99 17.47 17.75
CA ALA A 1 7.84 16.55 18.54
C ALA A 1 7.57 15.06 18.26
N CYS A 2 6.44 14.68 17.64
CA CYS A 2 6.04 13.27 17.47
C CYS A 2 6.75 12.52 16.32
N CYS A 3 7.18 13.19 15.24
CA CYS A 3 7.74 12.52 14.06
C CYS A 3 9.11 11.85 14.26
N LYS A 4 9.92 12.29 15.23
CA LYS A 4 11.28 11.76 15.41
C LYS A 4 11.31 10.39 16.13
N SER A 5 10.34 10.11 17.00
CA SER A 5 10.20 8.78 17.61
C SER A 5 9.76 7.70 16.63
N PHE A 6 9.07 8.09 15.54
CA PHE A 6 8.52 7.14 14.56
C PHE A 6 9.62 6.47 13.71
N CYS A 7 10.72 7.17 13.44
CA CYS A 7 11.86 6.60 12.70
C CYS A 7 12.68 5.60 13.54
N PHE A 8 12.73 5.76 14.86
CA PHE A 8 13.55 4.89 15.71
C PHE A 8 12.87 3.53 15.96
N ALA A 9 11.53 3.51 16.02
CA ALA A 9 10.77 2.27 16.20
C ALA A 9 10.88 1.32 14.99
N LEU A 10 11.02 1.86 13.77
CA LEU A 10 11.22 1.09 12.53
C LEU A 10 12.55 0.29 12.52
N LEU A 11 13.57 0.72 13.26
CA LEU A 11 14.89 0.09 13.29
C LEU A 11 14.98 -1.03 14.35
N VAL A 12 14.25 -0.91 15.46
CA VAL A 12 14.28 -1.87 16.58
C VAL A 12 13.55 -3.18 16.24
N VAL A 13 12.48 -3.11 15.45
CA VAL A 13 11.67 -4.30 15.09
C VAL A 13 12.38 -5.17 14.04
N PHE A 14 13.21 -4.59 13.17
CA PHE A 14 13.92 -5.33 12.12
C PHE A 14 15.12 -6.16 12.62
N LEU A 15 15.66 -5.90 13.81
CA LEU A 15 16.85 -6.58 14.35
C LEU A 15 16.59 -7.62 15.45
N GLY A 16 15.32 -7.88 15.80
CA GLY A 16 14.96 -9.07 16.60
C GLY A 16 15.68 -9.19 17.95
N TRP A 17 15.68 -8.14 18.77
CA TRP A 17 16.19 -8.23 20.14
C TRP A 17 15.03 -8.40 21.12
N GLY A 18 14.88 -9.64 21.59
CA GLY A 18 14.01 -9.98 22.71
C GLY A 18 14.51 -9.33 24.00
N CYS A 19 13.61 -8.63 24.68
CA CYS A 19 13.84 -8.13 26.02
C CYS A 19 13.83 -9.33 26.99
N SER A 20 15.01 -9.71 27.50
CA SER A 20 15.10 -10.56 28.67
C SER A 20 16.18 -10.01 29.60
N SER A 21 15.75 -9.65 30.81
CA SER A 21 16.56 -9.05 31.85
C SER A 21 17.74 -9.94 32.22
N SER A 22 18.95 -9.37 32.14
CA SER A 22 20.11 -9.78 32.93
C SER A 22 21.04 -8.58 33.03
N SER A 23 20.75 -7.74 34.02
CA SER A 23 21.61 -6.65 34.49
C SER A 23 22.97 -7.22 34.90
N SER A 24 24.06 -6.53 34.55
CA SER A 24 25.46 -6.74 35.00
C SER A 24 26.45 -7.46 34.08
N LEU A 25 26.46 -7.21 32.77
CA LEU A 25 27.68 -7.46 31.98
C LEU A 25 27.62 -6.80 30.59
N PHE A 26 27.83 -5.48 30.52
CA PHE A 26 28.42 -4.80 29.33
C PHE A 26 28.61 -3.28 29.59
N GLN A 27 29.14 -2.89 30.76
CA GLN A 27 29.54 -1.51 31.06
C GLN A 27 30.99 -1.23 30.64
N GLN A 28 31.44 -1.80 29.52
CA GLN A 28 32.77 -1.57 28.97
C GLN A 28 32.67 -1.56 27.45
N HIS A 29 32.27 -0.42 26.90
CA HIS A 29 32.69 0.14 25.61
C HIS A 29 31.83 1.41 25.34
N HIS A 30 31.83 2.33 26.30
CA HIS A 30 31.67 3.75 25.99
C HIS A 30 33.03 4.18 25.43
N ASP A 31 33.11 4.33 24.10
CA ASP A 31 34.10 5.13 23.34
C ASP A 31 34.29 4.52 21.94
N ALA A 32 33.32 4.75 21.05
CA ALA A 32 33.49 4.70 19.58
C ALA A 32 32.17 5.10 18.89
N ALA A 33 31.71 6.32 19.12
CA ALA A 33 30.81 6.96 18.17
C ALA A 33 31.68 7.45 17.00
N GLN A 34 31.82 6.62 15.97
CA GLN A 34 32.29 7.06 14.66
C GLN A 34 31.14 6.95 13.66
N GLU A 35 30.87 8.09 13.04
CA GLU A 35 29.91 8.33 11.98
C GLU A 35 30.06 7.27 10.88
N THR A 36 29.11 6.34 10.80
CA THR A 36 28.97 5.49 9.63
C THR A 36 28.26 6.29 8.56
N ASP A 37 29.08 6.92 7.74
CA ASP A 37 28.82 7.50 6.43
C ASP A 37 27.71 6.75 5.67
N PHE A 38 26.61 7.44 5.35
CA PHE A 38 25.46 6.93 4.59
C PHE A 38 25.79 6.74 3.09
N ASN A 39 27.07 6.55 2.78
CA ASN A 39 27.62 6.50 1.43
C ASN A 39 28.37 5.18 1.19
N SER A 40 27.72 4.06 1.56
CA SER A 40 28.20 2.71 1.22
C SER A 40 27.79 2.36 -0.23
N PRO A 41 28.72 1.94 -1.12
CA PRO A 41 28.49 1.83 -2.56
C PRO A 41 27.75 0.55 -2.99
N PHE A 42 26.90 -0.02 -2.13
CA PHE A 42 26.18 -1.28 -2.43
C PHE A 42 24.78 -1.08 -3.04
N TYR A 43 24.59 0.02 -3.76
CA TYR A 43 23.45 0.19 -4.68
C TYR A 43 23.98 0.62 -6.05
N PRO A 44 23.84 -0.22 -7.10
CA PRO A 44 24.17 0.25 -8.44
C PRO A 44 23.20 1.35 -8.85
N PRO A 45 23.69 2.46 -9.45
CA PRO A 45 22.84 3.50 -10.01
C PRO A 45 22.10 2.94 -11.22
N HIS A 46 20.77 3.14 -11.24
CA HIS A 46 19.87 3.17 -12.39
C HIS A 46 20.45 2.62 -13.72
N GLN A 47 20.34 1.31 -13.96
CA GLN A 47 20.43 0.80 -15.33
C GLN A 47 19.04 0.89 -15.97
N LEU A 48 18.76 2.04 -16.56
CA LEU A 48 17.72 2.23 -17.56
C LEU A 48 18.12 1.39 -18.80
N LEU A 49 17.87 0.07 -18.78
CA LEU A 49 17.97 -0.74 -19.98
C LEU A 49 16.69 -0.55 -20.81
N ILE A 50 16.83 0.41 -21.73
CA ILE A 50 16.07 0.50 -22.97
C ILE A 50 16.20 -0.84 -23.69
N LEU A 51 15.18 -1.70 -23.57
CA LEU A 51 14.91 -2.70 -24.59
C LEU A 51 14.12 -2.01 -25.72
N LYS A 52 14.86 -1.33 -26.61
CA LYS A 52 14.40 -1.12 -27.98
C LYS A 52 14.50 -2.47 -28.68
N GLY A 53 13.36 -3.14 -28.84
CA GLY A 53 13.24 -4.40 -29.56
C GLY A 53 11.85 -4.53 -30.18
N ASN A 54 11.67 -3.86 -31.33
CA ASN A 54 10.61 -3.99 -32.32
C ASN A 54 9.14 -3.78 -31.92
N GLN A 55 8.65 -2.60 -32.33
CA GLN A 55 7.26 -2.40 -32.74
C GLN A 55 6.83 -3.51 -33.70
N LYS A 56 5.72 -4.17 -33.37
CA LYS A 56 4.69 -4.46 -34.35
C LYS A 56 3.39 -3.90 -33.82
N GLU A 57 2.90 -2.89 -34.52
CA GLU A 57 1.54 -2.37 -34.43
C GLU A 57 0.55 -3.53 -34.58
N HIS A 58 -0.30 -3.74 -33.59
CA HIS A 58 -1.69 -4.13 -33.85
C HIS A 58 -2.56 -3.91 -32.61
N THR A 59 -3.64 -3.16 -32.82
CA THR A 59 -4.89 -3.17 -32.03
C THR A 59 -4.95 -2.25 -30.81
N GLN A 60 -5.07 -0.96 -31.11
CA GLN A 60 -6.15 -0.16 -30.51
C GLN A 60 -7.48 -0.88 -30.74
N LYS A 61 -8.31 -0.98 -29.68
CA LYS A 61 -9.70 -1.51 -29.58
C LYS A 61 -9.85 -2.84 -28.83
N MET A 62 -9.68 -2.81 -27.50
CA MET A 62 -10.43 -3.63 -26.52
C MET A 62 -10.39 -2.93 -25.15
N ALA A 63 -11.10 -1.81 -25.03
CA ALA A 63 -11.38 -1.17 -23.74
C ALA A 63 -12.91 -1.08 -23.60
N SER A 64 -13.59 -2.22 -23.59
CA SER A 64 -15.04 -2.28 -23.33
C SER A 64 -15.55 -3.71 -23.01
N ASP A 65 -14.75 -4.62 -22.46
CA ASP A 65 -15.25 -5.99 -22.21
C ASP A 65 -14.65 -6.72 -21.00
N THR A 66 -13.70 -6.13 -20.26
CA THR A 66 -13.23 -6.70 -18.98
C THR A 66 -14.16 -6.37 -17.82
N ASP A 67 -15.10 -5.46 -18.01
CA ASP A 67 -16.03 -4.97 -16.98
C ASP A 67 -17.25 -5.90 -16.82
N ALA A 68 -17.54 -6.74 -17.82
CA ALA A 68 -18.76 -7.55 -17.91
C ALA A 68 -18.74 -8.84 -17.07
N CYS A 69 -17.62 -9.19 -16.43
CA CYS A 69 -17.47 -10.46 -15.71
C CYS A 69 -17.24 -10.30 -14.18
N LEU A 70 -17.20 -9.07 -13.66
CA LEU A 70 -17.03 -8.88 -12.22
C LEU A 70 -18.35 -9.12 -11.48
N PRO A 71 -18.35 -9.90 -10.37
CA PRO A 71 -19.54 -10.05 -9.55
C PRO A 71 -20.06 -8.69 -9.07
N THR A 72 -21.36 -8.44 -9.20
CA THR A 72 -22.00 -7.18 -8.77
C THR A 72 -21.61 -6.77 -7.34
N PRO A 73 -21.58 -7.67 -6.33
CA PRO A 73 -21.19 -7.27 -4.97
C PRO A 73 -19.75 -6.73 -4.86
N VAL A 74 -18.85 -7.14 -5.76
CA VAL A 74 -17.48 -6.63 -5.81
C VAL A 74 -17.45 -5.22 -6.37
N LYS A 75 -18.23 -4.94 -7.41
CA LYS A 75 -18.38 -3.59 -7.98
C LYS A 75 -18.98 -2.63 -6.96
N ASP A 76 -20.05 -3.06 -6.30
CA ASP A 76 -20.74 -2.28 -5.27
C ASP A 76 -19.79 -1.92 -4.13
N LEU A 77 -19.04 -2.89 -3.60
CA LEU A 77 -18.03 -2.62 -2.56
C LEU A 77 -16.98 -1.59 -3.01
N VAL A 78 -16.47 -1.71 -4.25
CA VAL A 78 -15.45 -0.79 -4.76
C VAL A 78 -16.02 0.63 -4.88
N PHE A 79 -17.21 0.77 -5.44
CA PHE A 79 -17.89 2.05 -5.61
C PHE A 79 -18.21 2.68 -4.24
N ASP A 80 -18.83 1.92 -3.34
CA ASP A 80 -19.27 2.42 -2.02
C ASP A 80 -18.07 2.79 -1.13
N LEU A 81 -17.00 1.98 -1.17
CA LEU A 81 -15.78 2.29 -0.44
C LEU A 81 -15.10 3.55 -1.01
N HIS A 82 -15.07 3.71 -2.34
CA HIS A 82 -14.52 4.90 -2.99
C HIS A 82 -15.29 6.16 -2.58
N ASP A 83 -16.62 6.11 -2.67
CA ASP A 83 -17.50 7.20 -2.26
C ASP A 83 -17.29 7.56 -0.78
N SER A 84 -17.15 6.54 0.09
CA SER A 84 -16.92 6.74 1.51
C SER A 84 -15.57 7.38 1.83
N VAL A 85 -14.49 7.05 1.12
CA VAL A 85 -13.17 7.66 1.41
C VAL A 85 -13.01 9.08 0.85
N ARG A 86 -13.79 9.46 -0.18
CA ARG A 86 -13.72 10.79 -0.81
C ARG A 86 -14.82 11.75 -0.38
N ARG A 87 -16.04 11.26 -0.13
CA ARG A 87 -17.24 12.09 0.08
C ARG A 87 -17.81 11.97 1.47
N SER A 88 -18.33 10.79 1.83
CA SER A 88 -19.05 10.65 3.11
C SER A 88 -18.11 10.75 4.30
N GLN A 89 -16.93 10.13 4.19
CA GLN A 89 -15.89 10.06 5.22
C GLN A 89 -16.43 9.57 6.58
N VAL A 90 -17.52 8.78 6.53
CA VAL A 90 -18.18 8.27 7.73
C VAL A 90 -17.44 7.04 8.23
N ALA A 91 -16.78 7.18 9.37
CA ALA A 91 -15.96 6.11 9.95
C ALA A 91 -16.70 4.79 10.17
N SER A 92 -17.97 4.84 10.62
CA SER A 92 -18.79 3.64 10.86
C SER A 92 -19.17 2.90 9.58
N GLU A 93 -19.36 3.62 8.47
CA GLU A 93 -19.61 3.01 7.16
C GLU A 93 -18.36 2.26 6.69
N GLN A 94 -17.21 2.92 6.76
CA GLN A 94 -15.93 2.30 6.40
C GLN A 94 -15.64 1.04 7.23
N ALA A 95 -15.93 1.05 8.54
CA ALA A 95 -15.80 -0.14 9.37
C ALA A 95 -16.72 -1.29 8.92
N GLY A 96 -17.93 -0.98 8.44
CA GLY A 96 -18.86 -1.96 7.86
C GLY A 96 -18.31 -2.61 6.59
N PHE A 97 -17.78 -1.80 5.68
CA PHE A 97 -17.17 -2.30 4.43
C PHE A 97 -16.01 -3.25 4.66
N LEU A 98 -15.31 -3.17 5.80
CA LEU A 98 -14.21 -4.09 6.11
C LEU A 98 -14.73 -5.51 6.31
N ASN A 99 -15.90 -5.66 6.93
CA ASN A 99 -16.56 -6.96 7.06
C ASN A 99 -17.05 -7.45 5.71
N THR A 100 -17.67 -6.57 4.91
CA THR A 100 -18.07 -6.88 3.53
C THR A 100 -16.88 -7.36 2.68
N PHE A 101 -15.72 -6.72 2.80
CA PHE A 101 -14.50 -7.13 2.11
C PHE A 101 -14.04 -8.53 2.53
N ARG A 102 -14.08 -8.86 3.82
CA ARG A 102 -13.74 -10.20 4.33
C ARG A 102 -14.72 -11.27 3.84
N ASP A 103 -16.01 -10.96 3.84
CA ASP A 103 -17.05 -11.86 3.36
C ASP A 103 -16.90 -12.15 1.87
N LEU A 104 -16.70 -11.11 1.05
CA LEU A 104 -16.45 -11.26 -0.39
C LEU A 104 -15.13 -12.00 -0.67
N SER A 105 -14.08 -11.70 0.10
CA SER A 105 -12.79 -12.40 0.02
C SER A 105 -12.95 -13.90 0.24
N SER A 106 -13.65 -14.29 1.31
CA SER A 106 -13.89 -15.71 1.61
C SER A 106 -14.80 -16.39 0.60
N LYS A 107 -15.77 -15.66 0.04
CA LYS A 107 -16.77 -16.22 -0.88
C LYS A 107 -16.27 -16.39 -2.31
N TYR A 108 -15.51 -15.42 -2.83
CA TYR A 108 -15.11 -15.37 -4.25
C TYR A 108 -13.61 -15.55 -4.46
N PHE A 109 -12.79 -15.28 -3.43
CA PHE A 109 -11.34 -15.15 -3.57
C PHE A 109 -10.57 -15.96 -2.51
N ASP A 110 -11.12 -17.08 -2.03
CA ASP A 110 -10.55 -17.86 -0.92
C ASP A 110 -9.09 -18.29 -1.13
N LYS A 111 -8.69 -18.54 -2.39
CA LYS A 111 -7.35 -18.95 -2.81
C LYS A 111 -6.87 -18.24 -4.06
N THR A 112 -7.60 -17.22 -4.50
CA THR A 112 -7.35 -16.51 -5.74
C THR A 112 -7.14 -15.03 -5.47
N ALA A 113 -6.48 -14.35 -6.41
CA ALA A 113 -6.33 -12.91 -6.34
C ALA A 113 -7.67 -12.22 -6.62
N TRP A 114 -7.88 -11.08 -5.98
CA TRP A 114 -8.92 -10.14 -6.39
C TRP A 114 -8.67 -9.60 -7.80
N PRO A 115 -9.68 -8.99 -8.44
CA PRO A 115 -9.53 -8.33 -9.73
C PRO A 115 -8.40 -7.30 -9.75
N SER A 116 -7.81 -7.07 -10.92
CA SER A 116 -6.76 -6.07 -11.07
C SER A 116 -7.30 -4.64 -10.87
N PRO A 117 -6.50 -3.67 -10.39
CA PRO A 117 -6.93 -2.28 -10.26
C PRO A 117 -7.50 -1.69 -11.56
N GLN A 118 -6.96 -2.10 -12.71
CA GLN A 118 -7.42 -1.67 -14.03
C GLN A 118 -8.81 -2.21 -14.37
N SER A 119 -9.20 -3.36 -13.80
CA SER A 119 -10.51 -3.96 -14.02
C SER A 119 -11.63 -3.23 -13.27
N VAL A 120 -11.29 -2.54 -12.17
CA VAL A 120 -12.27 -1.84 -11.31
C VAL A 120 -12.18 -0.31 -11.44
N SER A 121 -11.33 0.20 -12.34
CA SER A 121 -11.03 1.63 -12.41
C SER A 121 -12.21 2.48 -12.87
N SER A 122 -13.14 1.90 -13.62
CA SER A 122 -14.42 2.53 -14.00
C SER A 122 -15.30 2.83 -12.79
N GLU A 123 -15.29 1.97 -11.77
CA GLU A 123 -16.13 2.10 -10.58
C GLU A 123 -15.68 3.22 -9.64
N CYS A 124 -14.40 3.59 -9.67
CA CYS A 124 -13.82 4.64 -8.81
C CYS A 124 -13.35 5.88 -9.59
N GLY A 125 -13.82 6.07 -10.83
CA GLY A 125 -13.48 7.25 -11.63
C GLY A 125 -11.99 7.39 -11.97
N ASN A 126 -11.24 6.28 -11.99
CA ASN A 126 -9.79 6.24 -12.15
C ASN A 126 -9.00 7.02 -11.08
N ASP A 127 -9.54 7.12 -9.86
CA ASP A 127 -8.85 7.74 -8.72
C ASP A 127 -7.55 7.00 -8.37
N ALA A 128 -6.42 7.65 -8.64
CA ALA A 128 -5.10 7.03 -8.51
C ALA A 128 -4.75 6.62 -7.07
N ILE A 129 -5.16 7.40 -6.06
CA ILE A 129 -4.87 7.10 -4.65
C ILE A 129 -5.72 5.92 -4.22
N PHE A 130 -7.01 5.95 -4.58
CA PHE A 130 -7.91 4.85 -4.27
C PHE A 130 -7.49 3.56 -4.97
N LEU A 131 -7.05 3.62 -6.23
CA LEU A 131 -6.51 2.45 -6.93
C LEU A 131 -5.22 1.92 -6.31
N ALA A 132 -4.37 2.81 -5.76
CA ALA A 132 -3.20 2.40 -5.00
C ALA A 132 -3.59 1.71 -3.68
N LEU A 133 -4.59 2.24 -2.97
CA LEU A 133 -5.17 1.63 -1.77
C LEU A 133 -5.77 0.25 -2.09
N TYR A 134 -6.59 0.16 -3.14
CA TYR A 134 -7.21 -1.08 -3.58
C TYR A 134 -6.16 -2.14 -3.93
N LYS A 135 -5.09 -1.76 -4.64
CA LYS A 135 -3.98 -2.67 -4.96
C LYS A 135 -3.29 -3.20 -3.70
N GLU A 136 -3.08 -2.33 -2.73
CA GLU A 136 -2.46 -2.69 -1.45
C GLU A 136 -3.37 -3.65 -0.65
N LEU A 137 -4.66 -3.33 -0.53
CA LEU A 137 -5.67 -4.15 0.14
C LEU A 137 -5.79 -5.56 -0.45
N THR A 138 -5.88 -5.64 -1.77
CA THR A 138 -6.01 -6.93 -2.49
C THR A 138 -4.73 -7.75 -2.43
N LEU A 139 -3.57 -7.09 -2.35
CA LEU A 139 -2.29 -7.77 -2.14
C LEU A 139 -2.18 -8.36 -0.72
N ARG A 140 -2.64 -7.64 0.31
CA ARG A 140 -2.72 -8.18 1.69
C ARG A 140 -3.54 -9.46 1.74
N HIS A 141 -4.71 -9.44 1.11
CA HIS A 141 -5.53 -10.65 0.96
C HIS A 141 -4.76 -11.77 0.25
N LEU A 142 -4.13 -11.48 -0.89
CA LEU A 142 -3.37 -12.50 -1.61
C LEU A 142 -2.25 -13.10 -0.74
N HIS A 143 -1.55 -12.28 0.05
CA HIS A 143 -0.52 -12.73 0.98
C HIS A 143 -1.06 -13.55 2.15
N SER A 144 -2.32 -13.38 2.55
CA SER A 144 -2.92 -14.17 3.64
C SER A 144 -3.39 -15.55 3.17
N VAL A 145 -3.80 -15.68 1.91
CA VAL A 145 -4.27 -16.96 1.33
C VAL A 145 -3.19 -17.73 0.58
N THR A 146 -2.06 -17.10 0.28
CA THR A 146 -0.90 -17.74 -0.35
C THR A 146 0.32 -17.71 0.56
N ARG A 147 1.38 -18.45 0.20
CA ARG A 147 2.68 -18.35 0.86
C ARG A 147 3.59 -17.46 0.01
N PRO A 148 3.71 -16.14 0.31
CA PRO A 148 4.50 -15.24 -0.52
C PRO A 148 5.99 -15.56 -0.41
N ASP A 149 6.64 -15.66 -1.57
CA ASP A 149 8.09 -15.79 -1.67
C ASP A 149 8.79 -14.42 -1.45
N VAL A 150 10.12 -14.42 -1.52
CA VAL A 150 10.91 -13.21 -1.32
C VAL A 150 10.59 -12.12 -2.35
N ARG A 151 10.32 -12.51 -3.61
CA ARG A 151 10.03 -11.54 -4.67
C ARG A 151 8.66 -10.89 -4.45
N ALA A 152 7.64 -11.69 -4.12
CA ALA A 152 6.31 -11.18 -3.78
C ALA A 152 6.35 -10.20 -2.60
N ARG A 153 7.20 -10.44 -1.60
CA ARG A 153 7.39 -9.51 -0.47
C ARG A 153 8.05 -8.20 -0.90
N ILE A 154 9.04 -8.25 -1.78
CA ILE A 154 9.65 -7.05 -2.38
C ILE A 154 8.60 -6.28 -3.19
N ASP A 155 7.81 -6.97 -4.02
CA ASP A 155 6.73 -6.35 -4.79
C ASP A 155 5.69 -5.68 -3.87
N GLY A 156 5.36 -6.32 -2.73
CA GLY A 156 4.51 -5.71 -1.71
C GLY A 156 5.10 -4.44 -1.11
N TRP A 157 6.40 -4.40 -0.84
CA TRP A 157 7.08 -3.16 -0.45
C TRP A 157 6.93 -2.06 -1.52
N HIS A 158 7.00 -2.40 -2.80
CA HIS A 158 6.77 -1.43 -3.87
C HIS A 158 5.34 -0.91 -3.92
N VAL A 159 4.35 -1.76 -3.63
CA VAL A 159 2.94 -1.36 -3.54
C VAL A 159 2.72 -0.41 -2.36
N TYR A 160 3.24 -0.74 -1.18
CA TYR A 160 3.15 0.14 -0.01
C TYR A 160 3.77 1.51 -0.27
N ARG A 161 5.01 1.56 -0.75
CA ARG A 161 5.68 2.84 -1.04
C ARG A 161 4.87 3.69 -2.02
N ALA A 162 4.33 3.08 -3.08
CA ALA A 162 3.52 3.81 -4.06
C ALA A 162 2.27 4.43 -3.43
N LEU A 163 1.57 3.69 -2.55
CA LEU A 163 0.43 4.22 -1.81
C LEU A 163 0.84 5.43 -0.94
N PHE A 164 1.93 5.32 -0.19
CA PHE A 164 2.43 6.45 0.62
C PHE A 164 2.86 7.65 -0.24
N ASP A 165 3.49 7.41 -1.39
CA ASP A 165 3.86 8.47 -2.34
C ASP A 165 2.61 9.22 -2.85
N PHE A 166 1.48 8.53 -3.04
CA PHE A 166 0.21 9.14 -3.41
C PHE A 166 -0.43 9.91 -2.26
N LEU A 167 -0.47 9.32 -1.06
CA LEU A 167 -1.03 9.97 0.14
C LEU A 167 -0.27 11.26 0.50
N LEU A 168 1.06 11.23 0.43
CA LEU A 168 1.90 12.40 0.74
C LEU A 168 1.72 13.52 -0.28
N LYS A 169 1.48 13.20 -1.56
CA LYS A 169 1.23 14.22 -2.61
C LYS A 169 -0.10 14.95 -2.45
N GLU A 170 -1.07 14.32 -1.78
CA GLU A 170 -2.38 14.91 -1.51
C GLU A 170 -2.51 15.48 -0.11
N ALA A 171 -1.45 15.40 0.70
CA ALA A 171 -1.39 16.18 1.92
C ALA A 171 -1.36 17.67 1.55
N PRO A 172 -2.19 18.52 2.20
CA PRO A 172 -2.17 19.95 1.94
C PRO A 172 -0.82 20.52 2.38
N GLU A 173 -0.07 21.09 1.45
CA GLU A 173 1.15 21.83 1.76
C GLU A 173 0.80 23.09 2.56
N GLU A 174 1.53 23.34 3.66
CA GLU A 174 1.36 24.54 4.49
C GLU A 174 1.68 25.81 3.67
N GLY A 175 0.69 26.35 2.96
CA GLY A 175 0.83 27.59 2.19
C GLY A 175 0.05 27.64 0.87
N ASP A 176 -0.37 26.50 0.30
CA ASP A 176 -1.09 26.46 -0.98
C ASP A 176 -2.60 26.62 -0.77
N LYS A 177 -3.05 27.84 -0.44
CA LYS A 177 -4.47 28.18 -0.18
C LYS A 177 -5.38 28.12 -1.42
N GLY A 178 -4.91 27.57 -2.55
CA GLY A 178 -5.59 27.66 -3.86
C GLY A 178 -6.08 26.35 -4.46
N LYS A 179 -5.66 25.18 -3.96
CA LYS A 179 -6.12 23.90 -4.51
C LYS A 179 -7.24 23.33 -3.66
N GLN A 180 -8.45 23.37 -4.20
CA GLN A 180 -9.57 22.54 -3.75
C GLN A 180 -9.19 21.08 -4.03
N GLN A 181 -8.51 20.42 -3.10
CA GLN A 181 -8.25 18.99 -3.17
C GLN A 181 -9.43 18.26 -2.50
N ASP A 182 -9.95 17.23 -3.15
CA ASP A 182 -10.98 16.38 -2.56
C ASP A 182 -10.32 15.54 -1.47
N PRO A 183 -10.64 15.74 -0.18
CA PRO A 183 -9.93 15.11 0.91
C PRO A 183 -10.06 13.58 0.82
N PHE A 184 -8.94 12.88 0.99
CA PHE A 184 -8.91 11.43 1.09
C PHE A 184 -8.83 11.04 2.58
N TYR A 185 -9.87 10.37 3.08
CA TYR A 185 -9.92 9.93 4.47
C TYR A 185 -10.25 8.45 4.57
N ILE A 186 -9.39 7.72 5.27
CA ILE A 186 -9.61 6.31 5.57
C ILE A 186 -9.40 6.04 7.06
N VAL A 187 -10.27 5.23 7.66
CA VAL A 187 -10.15 4.90 9.07
C VAL A 187 -8.93 4.02 9.35
N PRO A 188 -8.31 4.16 10.53
CA PRO A 188 -7.15 3.39 10.96
C PRO A 188 -7.29 1.88 10.74
N GLU A 189 -8.46 1.29 10.91
CA GLU A 189 -8.68 -0.16 10.80
C GLU A 189 -8.32 -0.71 9.41
N TRP A 190 -8.51 0.08 8.36
CA TRP A 190 -8.09 -0.28 7.00
C TRP A 190 -6.59 -0.05 6.77
N ALA A 191 -6.01 0.91 7.49
CA ALA A 191 -4.62 1.32 7.37
C ALA A 191 -3.66 0.51 8.27
N PHE A 192 -4.10 -0.04 9.39
CA PHE A 192 -3.22 -0.61 10.42
C PHE A 192 -3.17 -2.15 10.47
N ASP A 193 -3.86 -2.85 9.57
CA ASP A 193 -3.61 -4.29 9.33
C ASP A 193 -2.38 -4.53 8.41
N ILE A 194 -1.50 -3.52 8.32
CA ILE A 194 -0.23 -3.52 7.57
C ILE A 194 0.93 -4.08 8.42
N LEU A 195 0.74 -4.20 9.75
CA LEU A 195 1.83 -4.39 10.73
C LEU A 195 1.76 -5.69 11.56
N HIS A 196 0.92 -6.67 11.20
CA HIS A 196 0.86 -7.97 11.90
C HIS A 196 1.39 -9.12 11.06
#